data_AF-A0A2H0D3K8-F1
#
_entry.id   AF-A0A2H0D3K8-F1
#
_cell.length_a   1.000
_cell.length_b   1.000
_cell.length_c   1.000
_cell.angle_alpha   90.00
_cell.angle_beta   90.00
_cell.angle_gamma   90.00
#
_symmetry.space_group_name_H-M   'P 1'
#
loop_
_entity.id
_entity.type
_entity.pdbx_description
1 polymer ?
#
loop_
_entity_poly.entity_id
_entity_poly.type
_entity_poly.pdbx_seq_one_letter_code
_entity_poly.pdbx_strand_id
1 'polypeptide(L)'
;MYTLDEVLKNKISGLCYGNRILLPFKAHFLKVVIGSDIIIDFSPNSKGINIINQEGFSDLYFLDYKMLSDTLSKFDAIKIVLVEERKNLFDFKNHRKIALYIGEKHQVSIEETDADILFIE
;
A
#
# COMPACT_ATOMS: atom_id res chain seq x y z
N MET A 1 -0.72 -8.87 15.51
CA MET A 1 -0.89 -8.20 14.20
C MET A 1 -1.46 -6.84 14.47
N TYR A 2 -0.89 -5.79 13.91
CA TYR A 2 -1.40 -4.45 14.13
C TYR A 2 -2.64 -4.20 13.26
N THR A 3 -3.59 -3.43 13.79
CA THR A 3 -4.64 -2.82 12.97
C THR A 3 -4.07 -1.62 12.23
N LEU A 4 -4.73 -1.18 11.15
CA LEU A 4 -4.35 0.05 10.47
C LEU A 4 -4.40 1.25 11.44
N ASP A 5 -5.39 1.29 12.33
CA ASP A 5 -5.52 2.38 13.30
C ASP A 5 -4.35 2.42 14.30
N GLU A 6 -3.86 1.26 14.75
CA GLU A 6 -2.65 1.17 15.59
C GLU A 6 -1.40 1.63 14.85
N VAL A 7 -1.28 1.26 13.57
CA VAL A 7 -0.15 1.64 12.71
C VAL A 7 -0.11 3.14 12.51
N LEU A 8 -1.25 3.76 12.16
CA LEU A 8 -1.37 5.19 11.96
C LEU A 8 -1.15 5.97 13.27
N LYS A 9 -1.81 5.56 14.36
CA LYS A 9 -1.72 6.23 15.66
C LYS A 9 -0.30 6.21 16.24
N ASN A 10 0.37 5.05 16.17
CA ASN A 10 1.70 4.86 16.75
C ASN A 10 2.83 5.12 15.74
N LYS A 11 2.49 5.54 14.51
CA LYS A 11 3.45 5.79 13.41
C LYS A 11 4.36 4.58 13.15
N ILE A 12 3.80 3.37 13.20
CA ILE A 12 4.54 2.14 12.93
C ILE A 12 4.92 2.15 11.45
N SER A 13 6.22 2.01 11.17
CA SER A 13 6.71 2.02 9.79
C SER A 13 6.55 0.65 9.13
N GLY A 14 6.32 0.66 7.82
CA GLY A 14 6.56 -0.49 6.96
C GLY A 14 8.03 -0.62 6.57
N LEU A 15 8.32 -1.59 5.71
CA LEU A 15 9.67 -1.84 5.20
C LEU A 15 9.69 -1.83 3.67
N CYS A 16 10.80 -1.37 3.07
CA CYS A 16 11.02 -1.39 1.62
C CYS A 16 12.35 -2.05 1.26
N TYR A 17 12.29 -3.13 0.48
CA TYR A 17 13.46 -3.85 -0.03
C TYR A 17 13.34 -4.06 -1.53
N GLY A 18 14.20 -3.39 -2.30
CA GLY A 18 14.16 -3.43 -3.77
C GLY A 18 12.84 -2.88 -4.31
N ASN A 19 12.02 -3.77 -4.85
CA ASN A 19 10.67 -3.50 -5.36
C ASN A 19 9.56 -4.12 -4.51
N ARG A 20 9.82 -4.39 -3.23
CA ARG A 20 8.83 -4.88 -2.26
C ARG A 20 8.56 -3.89 -1.15
N ILE A 21 7.30 -3.80 -0.74
CA ILE A 21 6.87 -3.11 0.47
C ILE A 21 6.19 -4.10 1.40
N LEU A 22 6.62 -4.11 2.66
CA LEU A 22 6.02 -4.90 3.73
C LEU A 22 5.23 -3.98 4.65
N LEU A 23 3.93 -4.21 4.77
CA LEU A 23 3.03 -3.42 5.61
C LEU A 23 2.70 -4.18 6.91
N PRO A 24 2.83 -3.56 8.09
CA PRO A 24 2.71 -4.22 9.40
C PRO A 24 1.26 -4.58 9.80
N PHE A 25 0.34 -4.59 8.84
CA PHE A 25 -1.08 -4.90 8.98
C PHE A 25 -1.54 -5.70 7.76
N LYS A 26 -2.76 -6.24 7.82
CA LYS A 26 -3.37 -6.96 6.69
C LYS A 26 -4.56 -6.21 6.11
N ALA A 27 -4.65 -6.23 4.79
CA ALA A 27 -5.75 -5.59 4.09
C ALA A 27 -6.12 -6.31 2.79
N HIS A 28 -7.34 -6.04 2.35
CA HIS A 28 -7.78 -6.15 0.97
C HIS A 28 -7.47 -4.84 0.26
N PHE A 29 -6.63 -4.91 -0.77
CA PHE A 29 -6.25 -3.75 -1.57
C PHE A 29 -7.26 -3.61 -2.70
N LEU A 30 -7.75 -2.38 -2.88
CA LEU A 30 -8.72 -2.04 -3.91
C LEU A 30 -8.08 -1.27 -5.06
N LYS A 31 -7.05 -0.47 -4.74
CA LYS A 31 -6.35 0.35 -5.72
C LYS A 31 -4.98 0.73 -5.20
N VAL A 32 -3.97 0.72 -6.07
CA VAL A 32 -2.64 1.26 -5.83
C VAL A 32 -2.30 2.25 -6.94
N VAL A 33 -1.81 3.43 -6.57
CA VAL A 33 -1.35 4.47 -7.50
C VAL A 33 0.09 4.81 -7.19
N ILE A 34 0.94 4.71 -8.20
CA ILE A 34 2.37 4.95 -8.13
C ILE A 34 2.79 5.77 -9.35
N GLY A 35 3.22 7.02 -9.15
CA GLY A 35 3.44 7.95 -10.25
C GLY A 35 2.16 8.17 -11.08
N SER A 36 2.23 7.89 -12.38
CA SER A 36 1.07 7.91 -13.31
C SER A 36 0.33 6.58 -13.40
N ASP A 37 0.86 5.51 -12.80
CA ASP A 37 0.32 4.17 -12.96
C ASP A 37 -0.78 3.90 -11.94
N ILE A 38 -1.90 3.37 -12.42
CA ILE A 38 -3.05 2.98 -11.61
C ILE A 38 -3.22 1.46 -11.72
N ILE A 39 -3.10 0.76 -10.59
CA ILE A 39 -3.20 -0.69 -10.51
C ILE A 39 -4.46 -1.05 -9.69
N ILE A 40 -5.37 -1.79 -10.33
CA ILE A 40 -6.65 -2.24 -9.75
C ILE A 40 -6.89 -3.75 -9.92
N ASP A 41 -6.04 -4.43 -10.70
CA ASP A 41 -6.09 -5.88 -10.88
C ASP A 41 -4.92 -6.52 -10.12
N PHE A 42 -5.26 -7.24 -9.06
CA PHE A 42 -4.31 -7.92 -8.17
C PHE A 42 -4.40 -9.46 -8.32
N SER A 43 -4.94 -9.94 -9.43
CA SER A 43 -5.05 -11.38 -9.67
C SER A 43 -3.65 -12.03 -9.82
N PRO A 44 -3.47 -13.31 -9.48
CA PRO A 44 -2.15 -13.97 -9.45
C PRO A 44 -1.34 -13.95 -10.76
N ASN A 45 -1.96 -13.59 -11.89
CA ASN A 45 -1.32 -13.51 -13.21
C ASN A 45 -1.40 -12.09 -13.82
N SER A 46 -1.89 -11.09 -13.09
CA SER A 46 -1.90 -9.71 -13.57
C SER A 46 -0.49 -9.12 -13.54
N LYS A 47 -0.26 -8.14 -14.42
CA LYS A 47 0.95 -7.30 -14.37
C LYS A 47 0.77 -6.20 -13.32
N GLY A 48 1.86 -5.58 -12.88
CA GLY A 48 1.83 -4.50 -11.89
C GLY A 48 2.29 -4.95 -10.51
N ILE A 49 1.38 -5.49 -9.70
CA ILE A 49 1.67 -5.80 -8.30
C ILE A 49 1.06 -7.15 -7.88
N ASN A 50 1.88 -7.97 -7.22
CA ASN A 50 1.43 -9.18 -6.54
C ASN A 50 1.32 -8.89 -5.05
N ILE A 51 0.16 -9.19 -4.46
CA ILE A 51 -0.10 -8.96 -3.03
C ILE A 51 -0.26 -10.29 -2.33
N ILE A 52 0.57 -10.52 -1.31
CA ILE A 52 0.56 -11.73 -0.51
C ILE A 52 0.30 -11.36 0.94
N ASN A 53 -0.80 -11.84 1.50
CA ASN A 53 -1.08 -11.72 2.93
C ASN A 53 -0.35 -12.84 3.68
N GLN A 54 0.78 -12.50 4.30
CA GLN A 54 1.61 -13.41 5.09
C GLN A 54 1.11 -13.52 6.52
N GLU A 55 1.72 -14.34 7.38
CA GLU A 55 1.38 -14.33 8.80
C GLU A 55 1.84 -13.02 9.45
N GLY A 56 0.88 -12.13 9.75
CA GLY A 56 1.12 -10.89 10.50
C GLY A 56 1.41 -9.61 9.69
N PHE A 57 1.55 -9.69 8.36
CA PHE A 57 1.82 -8.53 7.49
C PHE A 57 1.31 -8.77 6.06
N SER A 58 1.22 -7.69 5.27
CA SER A 58 0.99 -7.75 3.81
C SER A 58 2.30 -7.48 3.06
N ASP A 59 2.62 -8.32 2.08
CA ASP A 59 3.76 -8.18 1.16
C ASP A 59 3.25 -7.69 -0.21
N LEU A 60 3.70 -6.51 -0.60
CA LEU A 60 3.36 -5.84 -1.86
C LEU A 60 4.58 -5.93 -2.76
N TYR A 61 4.52 -6.78 -3.78
CA TYR A 61 5.61 -6.99 -4.73
C TYR A 61 5.30 -6.33 -6.08
N PHE A 62 6.01 -5.24 -6.37
CA PHE A 62 5.82 -4.42 -7.56
C PHE A 62 6.61 -5.02 -8.75
N LEU A 63 5.97 -5.92 -9.49
CA LEU A 63 6.55 -6.75 -10.55
C LEU A 63 7.14 -5.94 -11.71
N ASP A 64 6.56 -4.79 -12.02
CA ASP A 64 6.97 -3.96 -13.15
C ASP A 64 8.14 -3.02 -12.83
N TYR A 65 8.62 -3.02 -11.57
CA TYR A 65 9.67 -2.11 -11.10
C TYR A 65 10.88 -2.93 -10.67
N LYS A 66 12.09 -2.50 -11.08
CA LYS A 66 13.33 -3.15 -10.65
C LYS A 66 13.70 -2.78 -9.21
N MET A 67 13.65 -1.48 -8.90
CA MET A 67 13.76 -0.93 -7.55
C MET A 67 12.79 0.25 -7.44
N LEU A 68 12.01 0.31 -6.36
CA LEU A 68 11.04 1.40 -6.19
C LEU A 68 11.73 2.76 -6.03
N SER A 69 12.93 2.77 -5.44
CA SER A 69 13.75 3.97 -5.28
C SER A 69 14.25 4.56 -6.61
N ASP A 70 14.27 3.78 -7.69
CA ASP A 70 14.69 4.28 -9.01
C ASP A 70 13.56 5.09 -9.68
N THR A 71 12.32 4.85 -9.26
CA THR A 71 11.12 5.48 -9.82
C THR A 71 10.55 6.55 -8.89
N LEU A 72 10.64 6.33 -7.58
CA LEU A 72 10.07 7.22 -6.57
C LEU A 72 11.17 8.04 -5.92
N SER A 73 11.05 9.37 -6.04
CA SER A 73 11.79 10.27 -5.20
C SER A 73 11.28 10.21 -3.76
N LYS A 74 12.04 10.77 -2.82
CA LYS A 74 11.63 10.86 -1.40
C LYS A 74 10.32 11.62 -1.15
N PHE A 75 9.82 12.35 -2.15
CA PHE A 75 8.58 13.12 -2.07
C PHE A 75 7.40 12.42 -2.76
N ASP A 76 7.68 11.36 -3.53
CA ASP A 76 6.64 10.64 -4.23
C ASP A 76 5.97 9.64 -3.29
N ALA A 77 4.64 9.73 -3.23
CA ALA A 77 3.82 8.84 -2.42
C ALA A 77 3.25 7.72 -3.30
N ILE A 78 3.29 6.49 -2.79
CA ILE A 78 2.41 5.42 -3.30
C ILE A 78 1.08 5.55 -2.56
N LYS A 79 0.00 5.81 -3.29
CA LYS A 79 -1.33 6.01 -2.72
C LYS A 79 -2.14 4.73 -2.85
N ILE A 80 -2.82 4.33 -1.78
CA ILE A 80 -3.52 3.06 -1.71
C ILE A 80 -4.93 3.27 -1.17
N VAL A 81 -5.91 2.62 -1.81
CA VAL A 81 -7.25 2.40 -1.26
C VAL A 81 -7.33 0.95 -0.80
N LEU A 82 -7.72 0.74 0.44
CA LEU A 82 -7.79 -0.60 1.03
C LEU A 82 -8.90 -0.73 2.07
N VAL A 83 -9.19 -1.96 2.44
CA VAL A 83 -10.05 -2.34 3.57
C VAL A 83 -9.30 -3.32 4.43
N GLU A 84 -9.24 -3.10 5.74
CA GLU A 84 -8.62 -4.04 6.67
C GLU A 84 -9.26 -5.44 6.57
N GLU A 85 -8.45 -6.52 6.62
CA GLU A 85 -8.86 -7.90 6.27
C GLU A 85 -10.11 -8.42 7.01
N ARG A 86 -10.43 -7.86 8.18
CA ARG A 86 -11.57 -8.28 9.02
C ARG A 86 -12.80 -7.37 8.90
N LYS A 87 -12.75 -6.34 8.06
CA LYS A 87 -13.85 -5.40 7.84
C LYS A 87 -14.63 -5.76 6.57
N ASN A 88 -15.90 -5.37 6.53
CA ASN A 88 -16.75 -5.61 5.37
C ASN A 88 -16.30 -4.73 4.20
N LEU A 89 -15.79 -5.37 3.14
CA LEU A 89 -15.35 -4.73 1.90
C LEU A 89 -16.46 -3.92 1.22
N PHE A 90 -17.71 -4.35 1.36
CA PHE A 90 -18.88 -3.73 0.72
C PHE A 90 -19.46 -2.56 1.52
N ASP A 91 -18.95 -2.29 2.73
CA ASP A 91 -19.27 -1.07 3.47
C ASP A 91 -18.19 -0.02 3.21
N PHE A 92 -18.54 0.97 2.40
CA PHE A 92 -17.65 2.06 1.96
C PHE A 92 -17.06 2.87 3.11
N LYS A 93 -17.65 2.84 4.31
CA LYS A 93 -17.07 3.48 5.50
C LYS A 93 -15.81 2.78 5.98
N ASN A 94 -15.60 1.52 5.59
CA ASN A 94 -14.39 0.77 5.90
C ASN A 94 -13.26 1.02 4.90
N HIS A 95 -13.51 1.74 3.81
CA HIS A 95 -12.50 2.09 2.82
C HIS A 95 -11.59 3.15 3.40
N ARG A 96 -10.29 2.85 3.42
CA ARG A 96 -9.26 3.74 3.94
C ARG A 96 -8.30 4.10 2.82
N LYS A 97 -7.90 5.35 2.81
CA LYS A 97 -6.93 5.91 1.87
C LYS A 97 -5.64 6.17 2.63
N ILE A 98 -4.56 5.57 2.17
CA ILE A 98 -3.23 5.78 2.77
C ILE A 98 -2.22 6.20 1.72
N ALA A 99 -1.22 6.94 2.16
CA ALA A 99 -0.01 7.26 1.41
C ALA A 99 1.19 6.55 2.05
N LEU A 100 2.03 5.97 1.21
CA LEU A 100 3.29 5.36 1.59
C LEU A 100 4.44 6.22 1.07
N TYR A 101 5.37 6.57 1.94
CA TYR A 101 6.57 7.31 1.58
C TYR A 101 7.80 6.45 1.85
N ILE A 102 8.61 6.24 0.81
CA ILE A 102 9.85 5.48 0.93
C ILE A 102 10.92 6.41 1.52
N GLY A 103 11.31 6.10 2.75
CA GLY A 103 12.34 6.84 3.50
C GLY A 103 13.71 6.16 3.43
N GLU A 104 14.61 6.64 4.30
CA GLU A 104 15.94 6.06 4.47
C GLU A 104 15.89 4.73 5.25
N LYS A 105 16.99 3.97 5.23
CA LYS A 105 17.18 2.74 6.02
C LYS A 105 16.05 1.71 5.85
N HIS A 106 15.53 1.60 4.62
CA HIS A 106 14.44 0.67 4.27
C HIS A 106 13.11 0.96 4.97
N GLN A 107 12.89 2.14 5.53
CA GLN A 107 11.63 2.47 6.20
C GLN A 107 10.58 3.00 5.23
N VAL A 108 9.32 2.62 5.47
CA VAL A 108 8.16 3.18 4.77
C VAL A 108 7.27 3.86 5.78
N SER A 109 7.09 5.17 5.65
CA SER A 109 6.12 5.92 6.45
C SER A 109 4.72 5.70 5.88
N ILE A 110 3.74 5.53 6.76
CA ILE A 110 2.36 5.22 6.42
C ILE A 110 1.49 6.33 7.00
N GLU A 111 0.78 7.04 6.15
CA GLU A 111 -0.06 8.17 6.54
C GLU A 111 -1.46 8.03 5.96
N GLU A 112 -2.47 8.48 6.70
CA GLU A 112 -3.82 8.63 6.16
C GLU A 112 -3.87 9.85 5.25
N THR A 113 -4.61 9.76 4.15
CA THR A 113 -4.69 10.85 3.18
C THR A 113 -6.09 11.02 2.62
N ASP A 114 -6.52 12.27 2.54
CA ASP A 114 -7.77 12.64 1.88
C ASP A 114 -7.59 12.87 0.38
N ALA A 115 -6.35 12.73 -0.14
CA ALA A 115 -6.06 12.97 -1.55
C ALA A 115 -7.09 12.22 -2.41
N ASP A 116 -7.67 12.93 -3.38
CA ASP A 116 -8.51 12.29 -4.38
C ASP A 116 -7.62 11.37 -5.21
N ILE A 117 -7.57 10.10 -4.82
CA ILE A 117 -6.93 9.03 -5.58
C ILE A 117 -7.84 8.73 -6.78
N LEU A 118 -7.95 9.70 -7.69
CA LEU A 118 -8.70 9.70 -8.97
C LEU A 118 -9.73 8.57 -9.04
N PHE A 119 -10.88 8.71 -8.37
CA PHE A 119 -11.99 7.79 -8.57
C PHE A 119 -12.42 7.93 -10.03
N ILE A 120 -11.89 7.07 -10.91
CA ILE A 120 -12.54 6.84 -12.19
C ILE A 120 -13.65 5.86 -11.84
N GLU A 121 -14.88 6.40 -11.77
CA GLU A 121 -16.12 5.64 -11.72
C GLU A 121 -16.27 4.76 -12.98
#